data_AF-A0A3C1CL37-F1
#
_entry.id   AF-A0A3C1CL37-F1
#
_cell.length_a   1.000
_cell.length_b   1.000
_cell.length_c   1.000
_cell.angle_alpha   90.00
_cell.angle_beta   90.00
_cell.angle_gamma   90.00
#
_symmetry.space_group_name_H-M   'P 1'
#
loop_
_entity.id
_entity.type
_entity.pdbx_description
1 polymer ?
#
loop_
_entity_poly.entity_id
_entity_poly.type
_entity_poly.pdbx_seq_one_letter_code
_entity_poly.pdbx_strand_id
1 'polypeptide(L)'
;LGIDDLLEQLGLVAELEELRASPEGRARGVVLEANLEAGRGPVATVIVQSGTLRVGDSVVAGAAWGKVKALIDDHGDQVKEAPPSMPAQVLGFSEPPAAGDEFRVTDEHSTARTIAEARERRYRVAGHAPAPSAPGAKLEDLFEQIQRGEAATLNLILKADVQGTLEAITDSIRKLERPEVKLSFVHRAVGGITQYDVELAAASNATIIGFDVRPDRRARELASAHNVEIRTYE
;
A
#
# COMPACT_ATOMS: atom_id res chain seq x y z
N LEU A 1 16.23 2.62 -33.67
CA LEU A 1 17.65 2.99 -33.82
C LEU A 1 18.10 3.69 -32.54
N GLY A 2 19.31 3.42 -32.05
CA GLY A 2 19.90 4.04 -30.86
C GLY A 2 19.73 3.27 -29.54
N ILE A 3 19.07 2.11 -29.55
CA ILE A 3 18.95 1.26 -28.35
C ILE A 3 20.29 0.56 -28.07
N ASP A 4 20.96 0.04 -29.10
CA ASP A 4 22.24 -0.63 -28.94
C ASP A 4 23.31 0.33 -28.37
N ASP A 5 23.39 1.56 -28.92
CA ASP A 5 24.29 2.61 -28.42
C ASP A 5 23.98 2.98 -26.97
N LEU A 6 22.69 3.06 -26.60
CA LEU A 6 22.27 3.34 -25.22
C LEU A 6 22.66 2.21 -24.26
N LEU A 7 22.46 0.95 -24.68
CA LEU A 7 22.85 -0.21 -23.88
C LEU A 7 24.36 -0.27 -23.66
N GLU A 8 25.14 0.04 -24.69
CA GLU A 8 26.60 0.15 -24.59
C GLU A 8 27.02 1.26 -23.62
N GLN A 9 26.40 2.44 -23.71
CA GLN A 9 26.65 3.55 -22.78
C GLN A 9 26.27 3.21 -21.33
N LEU A 10 25.13 2.56 -21.10
CA LEU A 10 24.72 2.12 -19.77
C LEU A 10 25.69 1.07 -19.20
N GLY A 11 26.13 0.11 -20.03
CA GLY A 11 27.14 -0.87 -19.65
C GLY A 11 28.47 -0.21 -19.26
N LEU A 12 28.95 0.74 -20.06
CA LEU A 12 30.19 1.48 -19.79
C LEU A 12 30.12 2.25 -18.46
N VAL A 13 29.00 2.94 -18.20
CA VAL A 13 28.81 3.66 -16.93
C VAL A 13 28.78 2.69 -15.75
N ALA A 14 28.09 1.56 -15.87
CA ALA A 14 28.03 0.55 -14.80
C ALA A 14 29.41 -0.06 -14.49
N GLU A 15 30.25 -0.27 -15.50
CA GLU A 15 31.63 -0.73 -15.31
C GLU A 15 32.51 0.33 -14.64
N LEU A 16 32.42 1.60 -15.08
CA LEU A 16 33.20 2.71 -14.52
C LEU A 16 32.86 3.00 -13.06
N GLU A 17 31.57 2.91 -12.70
CA GLU A 17 31.08 3.12 -11.33
C GLU A 17 31.16 1.85 -10.47
N GLU A 18 31.71 0.76 -11.00
CA GLU A 18 31.86 -0.54 -10.33
C GLU A 18 30.56 -1.07 -9.71
N LEU A 19 29.43 -0.88 -10.40
CA LEU A 19 28.11 -1.30 -9.92
C LEU A 19 28.00 -2.84 -9.90
N ARG A 20 28.26 -3.42 -8.73
CA ARG A 20 28.24 -4.87 -8.50
C ARG A 20 27.33 -5.23 -7.34
N ALA A 21 26.69 -6.39 -7.45
CA ALA A 21 25.89 -6.98 -6.39
C ALA A 21 26.28 -8.45 -6.18
N SER A 22 26.44 -8.85 -4.92
CA SER A 22 26.72 -10.25 -4.58
C SER A 22 25.43 -11.04 -4.50
N PRO A 23 25.30 -12.19 -5.18
CA PRO A 23 24.17 -13.10 -5.00
C PRO A 23 24.29 -13.94 -3.73
N GLU A 24 25.44 -13.91 -3.05
CA GLU A 24 25.71 -14.70 -1.86
C GLU A 24 25.11 -14.07 -0.60
N GLY A 25 24.70 -14.93 0.33
CA GLY A 25 24.12 -14.52 1.61
C GLY A 25 22.62 -14.23 1.56
N ARG A 26 22.14 -13.58 2.61
CA ARG A 26 20.72 -13.30 2.83
C ARG A 26 20.27 -12.13 1.97
N ALA A 27 19.09 -12.29 1.36
CA ALA A 27 18.55 -11.26 0.51
C ALA A 27 18.22 -9.97 1.29
N ARG A 28 18.56 -8.84 0.68
CA ARG A 28 18.10 -7.50 1.08
C ARG A 28 17.75 -6.73 -0.17
N GLY A 29 16.78 -5.85 -0.05
CA GLY A 29 16.45 -4.90 -1.09
C GLY A 29 15.36 -3.96 -0.65
N VAL A 30 14.58 -3.49 -1.62
CA VAL A 30 13.57 -2.44 -1.40
C VAL A 30 12.23 -2.89 -1.99
N VAL A 31 11.15 -2.57 -1.30
CA VAL A 31 9.79 -2.72 -1.80
C VAL A 31 9.51 -1.62 -2.83
N LEU A 32 9.16 -2.00 -4.05
CA LEU A 32 8.77 -1.07 -5.11
C LEU A 32 7.30 -0.67 -4.94
N GLU A 33 6.44 -1.66 -4.73
CA GLU A 33 5.00 -1.51 -4.60
C GLU A 33 4.40 -2.67 -3.81
N ALA A 34 3.23 -2.46 -3.24
CA ALA A 34 2.51 -3.49 -2.51
C ALA A 34 1.00 -3.27 -2.55
N ASN A 35 0.27 -4.39 -2.53
CA ASN A 35 -1.18 -4.44 -2.60
C ASN A 35 -1.75 -5.70 -1.96
N LEU A 36 -3.09 -5.70 -1.81
CA LEU A 36 -3.84 -6.86 -1.37
C LEU A 36 -4.54 -7.49 -2.57
N GLU A 37 -4.09 -8.67 -2.98
CA GLU A 37 -4.68 -9.41 -4.10
C GLU A 37 -5.76 -10.38 -3.63
N ALA A 38 -6.93 -10.36 -4.28
CA ALA A 38 -8.03 -11.26 -3.98
C ALA A 38 -7.62 -12.72 -4.19
N GLY A 39 -7.75 -13.54 -3.14
CA GLY A 39 -7.38 -14.96 -3.17
C GLY A 39 -5.89 -15.25 -2.94
N ARG A 40 -5.02 -14.25 -2.97
CA ARG A 40 -3.57 -14.40 -2.73
C ARG A 40 -3.09 -13.73 -1.45
N GLY A 41 -3.86 -12.75 -0.94
CA GLY A 41 -3.53 -12.00 0.26
C GLY A 41 -2.54 -10.87 -0.03
N PRO A 42 -1.77 -10.43 0.97
CA PRO A 42 -0.76 -9.38 0.79
C PRO A 42 0.37 -9.82 -0.12
N VAL A 43 0.63 -8.99 -1.13
CA VAL A 43 1.72 -9.16 -2.09
C VAL A 43 2.52 -7.88 -2.19
N ALA A 44 3.80 -8.01 -2.54
CA ALA A 44 4.65 -6.86 -2.77
C ALA A 44 5.65 -7.16 -3.89
N THR A 45 5.80 -6.23 -4.83
CA THR A 45 6.89 -6.27 -5.80
C THR A 45 8.12 -5.66 -5.14
N VAL A 46 9.20 -6.43 -5.09
CA VAL A 46 10.46 -6.00 -4.48
C VAL A 46 11.58 -6.07 -5.51
N ILE A 47 12.61 -5.23 -5.35
CA ILE A 47 13.87 -5.38 -6.08
C ILE A 47 14.96 -5.87 -5.14
N VAL A 48 15.60 -6.99 -5.50
CA VAL A 48 16.70 -7.56 -4.71
C VAL A 48 17.97 -6.75 -4.99
N GLN A 49 18.63 -6.22 -3.97
CA GLN A 49 19.87 -5.45 -4.11
C GLN A 49 21.12 -6.26 -3.78
N SER A 50 21.02 -7.26 -2.91
CA SER A 50 22.12 -8.14 -2.51
C SER A 50 21.57 -9.46 -1.96
N GLY A 51 22.33 -10.53 -2.07
CA GLY A 51 21.91 -11.88 -1.73
C GLY A 51 20.90 -12.44 -2.73
N THR A 52 20.36 -13.62 -2.45
CA THR A 52 19.34 -14.26 -3.29
C THR A 52 18.10 -14.55 -2.46
N LEU A 53 16.96 -13.98 -2.86
CA LEU A 53 15.67 -14.21 -2.20
C LEU A 53 15.09 -15.53 -2.69
N ARG A 54 14.62 -16.38 -1.79
CA ARG A 54 14.09 -17.71 -2.14
C ARG A 54 12.71 -17.96 -1.56
N VAL A 55 11.96 -18.82 -2.25
CA VAL A 55 10.71 -19.37 -1.70
C VAL A 55 11.03 -20.13 -0.41
N GLY A 56 10.31 -19.79 0.66
CA GLY A 56 10.52 -20.33 2.00
C GLY A 56 11.34 -19.43 2.92
N ASP A 57 11.96 -18.36 2.42
CA ASP A 57 12.68 -17.42 3.27
C ASP A 57 11.74 -16.70 4.25
N SER A 58 12.25 -16.41 5.44
CA SER A 58 11.56 -15.52 6.40
C SER A 58 11.96 -14.09 6.09
N VAL A 59 10.98 -13.21 5.86
CA VAL A 59 11.20 -11.85 5.38
C VAL A 59 10.50 -10.83 6.27
N VAL A 60 11.11 -9.65 6.39
CA VAL A 60 10.54 -8.47 7.05
C VAL A 60 10.77 -7.23 6.19
N ALA A 61 9.74 -6.40 6.05
CA ALA A 61 9.74 -5.13 5.33
C ALA A 61 8.86 -4.13 6.11
N GLY A 62 9.45 -3.04 6.62
CA GLY A 62 8.71 -2.14 7.53
C GLY A 62 8.13 -2.89 8.75
N ALA A 63 6.83 -2.76 8.96
CA ALA A 63 6.04 -3.52 9.94
C ALA A 63 5.46 -4.84 9.39
N ALA A 64 5.54 -5.08 8.07
CA ALA A 64 5.13 -6.33 7.45
C ALA A 64 6.21 -7.40 7.59
N TRP A 65 5.79 -8.65 7.77
CA TRP A 65 6.67 -9.79 7.89
C TRP A 65 5.98 -11.08 7.45
N GLY A 66 6.74 -12.14 7.21
CA GLY A 66 6.16 -13.44 6.91
C GLY A 66 7.15 -14.42 6.31
N LYS A 67 6.61 -15.43 5.65
CA LYS A 67 7.37 -16.44 4.92
C LYS A 67 7.04 -16.35 3.44
N VAL A 68 8.05 -16.29 2.58
CA VAL A 68 7.88 -16.24 1.13
C VAL A 68 7.19 -17.53 0.68
N LYS A 69 5.93 -17.41 0.24
CA LYS A 69 5.11 -18.54 -0.23
C LYS A 69 5.31 -18.81 -1.72
N ALA A 70 5.49 -17.74 -2.49
CA ALA A 70 5.76 -17.78 -3.91
C ALA A 70 6.55 -16.54 -4.32
N LEU A 71 7.32 -16.69 -5.39
CA LEU A 71 7.97 -15.60 -6.12
C LEU A 71 7.46 -15.65 -7.56
N ILE A 72 7.25 -14.48 -8.14
CA ILE A 72 6.88 -14.32 -9.55
C ILE A 72 7.81 -13.27 -10.14
N ASP A 73 8.36 -13.54 -11.31
CA ASP A 73 9.22 -12.59 -12.02
C ASP A 73 8.42 -11.51 -12.77
N ASP A 74 9.13 -10.62 -13.45
CA ASP A 74 8.56 -9.55 -14.28
C ASP A 74 7.89 -10.06 -15.58
N HIS A 75 8.05 -11.34 -15.91
CA HIS A 75 7.34 -11.99 -17.02
C HIS A 75 6.04 -12.67 -16.56
N GLY A 76 5.79 -12.71 -15.25
CA GLY A 76 4.61 -13.35 -14.66
C GLY A 76 4.80 -14.84 -14.37
N ASP A 77 6.01 -15.37 -14.52
CA ASP A 77 6.34 -16.77 -14.29
C ASP A 77 6.71 -17.03 -12.83
N GLN A 78 6.30 -18.20 -12.31
CA GLN A 78 6.69 -18.61 -10.96
C GLN A 78 8.15 -19.05 -10.91
N VAL A 79 8.93 -18.38 -10.06
CA VAL A 79 10.34 -18.66 -9.85
C VAL A 79 10.59 -19.17 -8.43
N LYS A 80 11.69 -19.90 -8.24
CA LYS A 80 12.10 -20.40 -6.91
C LYS A 80 13.03 -19.45 -6.18
N GLU A 81 13.74 -18.61 -6.93
CA GLU A 81 14.71 -17.66 -6.42
C GLU A 81 14.76 -16.39 -7.27
N ALA A 82 15.09 -15.28 -6.63
CA ALA A 82 15.32 -13.98 -7.25
C ALA A 82 16.72 -13.47 -6.84
N PRO A 83 17.70 -13.45 -7.75
CA PRO A 83 19.04 -12.91 -7.52
C PRO A 83 19.04 -11.37 -7.51
N PRO A 84 20.17 -10.72 -7.18
CA PRO A 84 20.27 -9.27 -7.22
C PRO A 84 19.89 -8.68 -8.59
N SER A 85 19.38 -7.44 -8.56
CA SER A 85 18.86 -6.68 -9.69
C SER A 85 17.58 -7.24 -10.34
N MET A 86 17.06 -8.36 -9.84
CA MET A 86 15.79 -8.90 -10.31
C MET A 86 14.61 -8.34 -9.50
N PRO A 87 13.59 -7.74 -10.14
CA PRO A 87 12.30 -7.49 -9.51
C PRO A 87 11.54 -8.81 -9.35
N ALA A 88 10.88 -9.00 -8.21
CA ALA A 88 10.03 -10.18 -7.99
C ALA A 88 8.81 -9.81 -7.14
N GLN A 89 7.63 -10.30 -7.53
CA GLN A 89 6.44 -10.26 -6.71
C GLN A 89 6.54 -11.34 -5.62
N VAL A 90 6.49 -10.90 -4.37
CA VAL A 90 6.58 -11.74 -3.18
C VAL A 90 5.19 -11.92 -2.58
N LEU A 91 4.77 -13.17 -2.45
CA LEU A 91 3.55 -13.53 -1.74
C LEU A 91 3.91 -14.05 -0.34
N GLY A 92 3.14 -13.66 0.67
CA GLY A 92 3.23 -14.25 2.01
C GLY A 92 3.58 -13.29 3.15
N PHE A 93 3.52 -11.98 2.90
CA PHE A 93 3.54 -10.98 3.96
C PHE A 93 2.25 -11.04 4.81
N SER A 94 2.34 -10.62 6.06
CA SER A 94 1.23 -10.47 6.99
C SER A 94 0.27 -9.35 6.58
N GLU A 95 0.82 -8.29 6.02
CA GLU A 95 0.12 -7.11 5.49
C GLU A 95 0.98 -6.50 4.36
N PRO A 96 0.40 -5.68 3.46
CA PRO A 96 1.19 -5.02 2.42
C PRO A 96 2.24 -4.08 3.06
N PRO A 97 3.55 -4.23 2.79
CA PRO A 97 4.56 -3.27 3.23
C PRO A 97 4.43 -1.92 2.52
N ALA A 98 5.09 -0.88 3.03
CA ALA A 98 5.10 0.41 2.36
C ALA A 98 6.08 0.43 1.18
N ALA A 99 5.77 1.22 0.15
CA ALA A 99 6.72 1.48 -0.92
C ALA A 99 7.97 2.18 -0.36
N GLY A 100 9.15 1.77 -0.82
CA GLY A 100 10.43 2.25 -0.31
C GLY A 100 10.90 1.58 0.99
N ASP A 101 10.10 0.72 1.63
CA ASP A 101 10.57 -0.05 2.78
C ASP A 101 11.73 -0.95 2.38
N GLU A 102 12.77 -0.96 3.21
CA GLU A 102 13.82 -1.97 3.09
C GLU A 102 13.31 -3.33 3.57
N PHE A 103 13.39 -4.34 2.69
CA PHE A 103 13.16 -5.72 3.09
C PHE A 103 14.48 -6.44 3.39
N ARG A 104 14.44 -7.37 4.35
CA ARG A 104 15.56 -8.25 4.69
C ARG A 104 15.07 -9.66 4.97
N VAL A 105 15.85 -10.65 4.53
CA VAL A 105 15.69 -12.05 4.95
C VAL A 105 16.31 -12.26 6.32
N THR A 106 15.60 -12.94 7.22
CA THR A 106 16.05 -13.28 8.57
C THR A 106 16.30 -14.78 8.70
N ASP A 107 17.08 -15.17 9.72
CA ASP A 107 17.38 -16.57 9.98
C ASP A 107 16.14 -17.36 10.38
N GLU A 108 15.30 -16.75 11.22
CA GLU A 108 14.08 -17.36 11.72
C GLU A 108 12.88 -16.47 11.52
N HIS A 109 11.71 -17.10 11.40
CA HIS A 109 10.41 -16.45 11.31
C HIS A 109 10.09 -15.64 12.59
N SER A 110 10.53 -16.12 13.75
CA SER A 110 10.45 -15.44 15.06
C SER A 110 11.16 -14.08 15.06
N THR A 111 12.31 -14.01 14.40
CA THR A 111 13.15 -12.82 14.29
C THR A 111 12.50 -11.77 13.41
N ALA A 112 11.99 -12.16 12.23
CA ALA A 112 11.24 -11.27 11.34
C ALA A 112 10.05 -10.62 12.08
N ARG A 113 9.26 -11.43 12.79
CA ARG A 113 8.13 -10.97 13.59
C ARG A 113 8.53 -9.95 14.65
N THR A 114 9.60 -10.23 15.41
CA THR A 114 10.04 -9.35 16.50
C THR A 114 10.52 -8.00 15.97
N ILE A 115 11.21 -8.00 14.83
CA ILE A 115 11.66 -6.76 14.16
C ILE A 115 10.45 -5.94 13.69
N ALA A 116 9.48 -6.58 13.04
CA ALA A 116 8.24 -5.95 12.57
C ALA A 116 7.44 -5.33 13.73
N GLU A 117 7.15 -6.09 14.78
CA GLU A 117 6.41 -5.60 15.94
C GLU A 117 7.12 -4.42 16.64
N ALA A 118 8.46 -4.44 16.68
CA ALA A 118 9.23 -3.33 17.23
C ALA A 118 9.12 -2.05 16.38
N ARG A 119 9.06 -2.19 15.04
CA ARG A 119 8.87 -1.07 14.11
C ARG A 119 7.44 -0.55 14.14
N GLU A 120 6.45 -1.43 14.17
CA GLU A 120 5.03 -1.07 14.31
C GLU A 120 4.78 -0.20 15.54
N ARG A 121 5.35 -0.59 16.70
CA ARG A 121 5.28 0.22 17.92
C ARG A 121 5.86 1.63 17.72
N ARG A 122 6.98 1.75 17.00
CA ARG A 122 7.60 3.06 16.70
C ARG A 122 6.70 3.91 15.79
N TYR A 123 6.12 3.33 14.74
CA TYR A 123 5.20 4.04 13.85
C TYR A 123 3.97 4.55 14.60
N ARG A 124 3.43 3.75 15.53
CA ARG A 124 2.29 4.13 16.37
C ARG A 124 2.60 5.30 17.30
N VAL A 125 3.78 5.31 17.92
CA VAL A 125 4.25 6.41 18.78
C VAL A 125 4.57 7.68 17.97
N ALA A 126 5.04 7.52 16.72
CA ALA A 126 5.33 8.62 15.80
C ALA A 126 4.09 9.22 15.12
N GLY A 127 2.87 8.92 15.57
CA GLY A 127 1.65 9.60 15.13
C GLY A 127 1.01 9.09 13.83
N HIS A 128 1.35 7.88 13.36
CA HIS A 128 0.71 7.28 12.17
C HIS A 128 -0.58 6.50 12.50
N ALA A 129 -1.12 6.65 13.71
CA ALA A 129 -2.40 6.07 14.09
C ALA A 129 -3.57 6.93 13.56
N PRO A 130 -4.70 6.33 13.14
CA PRO A 130 -5.91 7.08 12.83
C PRO A 130 -6.34 7.86 14.07
N ALA A 131 -6.47 9.19 13.94
CA ALA A 131 -7.09 9.99 14.99
C ALA A 131 -8.57 9.57 15.12
N PRO A 132 -9.15 9.58 16.33
CA PRO A 132 -10.58 9.34 16.51
C PRO A 132 -11.36 10.44 15.76
N SER A 133 -12.08 10.03 14.70
CA SER A 133 -12.86 10.91 13.84
C SER A 133 -14.15 11.37 14.53
N ALA A 134 -14.41 12.68 14.48
CA ALA A 134 -15.68 13.29 14.86
C ALA A 134 -16.81 12.87 13.87
N PRO A 135 -18.09 12.89 14.29
CA PRO A 135 -19.21 12.57 13.40
C PRO A 135 -19.28 13.59 12.25
N GLY A 136 -19.26 13.11 11.00
CA GLY A 136 -19.23 13.93 9.78
C GLY A 136 -20.60 14.11 9.13
N ALA A 137 -20.62 14.89 8.05
CA ALA A 137 -21.79 15.20 7.23
C ALA A 137 -21.65 14.59 5.81
N LYS A 138 -22.76 14.30 5.11
CA LYS A 138 -22.74 13.84 3.71
C LYS A 138 -22.30 15.00 2.80
N LEU A 139 -21.84 14.70 1.57
CA LEU A 139 -21.46 15.71 0.58
C LEU A 139 -22.60 16.69 0.24
N GLU A 140 -23.84 16.20 0.24
CA GLU A 140 -25.06 17.00 0.04
C GLU A 140 -25.34 17.90 1.25
N ASP A 141 -25.24 17.36 2.46
CA ASP A 141 -25.37 18.12 3.72
C ASP A 141 -24.27 19.18 3.87
N LEU A 142 -23.09 18.92 3.30
CA LEU A 142 -21.95 19.83 3.27
C LEU A 142 -22.25 21.08 2.46
N PHE A 143 -22.89 20.93 1.30
CA PHE A 143 -23.31 22.07 0.49
C PHE A 143 -24.29 22.97 1.25
N GLU A 144 -25.22 22.38 2.00
CA GLU A 144 -26.18 23.12 2.83
C GLU A 144 -25.53 23.79 4.06
N GLN A 145 -24.55 23.15 4.69
CA GLN A 145 -23.80 23.73 5.82
C GLN A 145 -22.90 24.88 5.39
N ILE A 146 -22.22 24.75 4.24
CA ILE A 146 -21.41 25.83 3.66
C ILE A 146 -22.29 27.05 3.34
N GLN A 147 -23.50 26.84 2.78
CA GLN A 147 -24.45 27.93 2.53
C GLN A 147 -24.93 28.63 3.82
N ARG A 148 -24.88 27.94 4.97
CA ARG A 148 -25.19 28.49 6.29
C ARG A 148 -24.00 29.16 6.98
N GLY A 149 -22.81 29.14 6.38
CA GLY A 149 -21.60 29.75 6.95
C GLY A 149 -20.96 28.94 8.09
N GLU A 150 -21.33 27.66 8.24
CA GLU A 150 -20.74 26.76 9.23
C GLU A 150 -19.54 26.02 8.63
N ALA A 151 -18.45 25.89 9.40
CA ALA A 151 -17.31 25.06 9.00
C ALA A 151 -17.75 23.59 8.98
N ALA A 152 -17.79 22.99 7.79
CA ALA A 152 -18.29 21.64 7.59
C ALA A 152 -17.12 20.64 7.58
N THR A 153 -17.34 19.43 8.13
CA THR A 153 -16.34 18.35 8.10
C THR A 153 -16.79 17.27 7.13
N LEU A 154 -16.00 17.04 6.08
CA LEU A 154 -16.18 15.94 5.14
C LEU A 154 -15.38 14.73 5.61
N ASN A 155 -16.10 13.69 6.03
CA ASN A 155 -15.51 12.41 6.37
C ASN A 155 -15.29 11.57 5.11
N LEU A 156 -14.07 11.04 4.96
CA LEU A 156 -13.65 10.27 3.80
C LEU A 156 -13.07 8.92 4.24
N ILE A 157 -13.45 7.87 3.51
CA ILE A 157 -12.74 6.59 3.49
C ILE A 157 -12.07 6.45 2.13
N LEU A 158 -10.75 6.28 2.10
CA LEU A 158 -10.00 6.10 0.86
C LEU A 158 -9.54 4.65 0.71
N LYS A 159 -9.80 4.08 -0.47
CA LYS A 159 -9.35 2.76 -0.87
C LYS A 159 -8.61 2.88 -2.19
N ALA A 160 -7.47 2.23 -2.32
CA ALA A 160 -6.70 2.19 -3.57
C ALA A 160 -6.19 0.78 -3.84
N ASP A 161 -5.84 0.50 -5.08
CA ASP A 161 -5.28 -0.78 -5.50
C ASP A 161 -3.88 -0.99 -4.94
N VAL A 162 -3.04 0.06 -4.94
CA VAL A 162 -1.67 0.07 -4.43
C VAL A 162 -1.43 1.17 -3.40
N GLN A 163 -0.45 0.95 -2.51
CA GLN A 163 -0.11 1.90 -1.43
C GLN A 163 0.35 3.27 -1.95
N GLY A 164 1.16 3.33 -3.01
CA GLY A 164 1.68 4.59 -3.55
C GLY A 164 0.56 5.51 -4.05
N THR A 165 -0.44 4.94 -4.73
CA THR A 165 -1.65 5.65 -5.17
C THR A 165 -2.42 6.20 -3.97
N LEU A 166 -2.62 5.39 -2.92
CA LEU A 166 -3.31 5.82 -1.71
C LEU A 166 -2.64 7.05 -1.06
N GLU A 167 -1.32 7.05 -0.97
CA GLU A 167 -0.54 8.16 -0.40
C GLU A 167 -0.62 9.42 -1.28
N ALA A 168 -0.35 9.29 -2.58
CA ALA A 168 -0.38 10.39 -3.53
C ALA A 168 -1.76 11.09 -3.59
N ILE A 169 -2.83 10.29 -3.54
CA ILE A 169 -4.21 10.80 -3.55
C ILE A 169 -4.57 11.43 -2.22
N THR A 170 -4.19 10.82 -1.10
CA THR A 170 -4.41 11.43 0.23
C THR A 170 -3.79 12.82 0.29
N ASP A 171 -2.56 12.97 -0.16
CA ASP A 171 -1.84 14.24 -0.16
C ASP A 171 -2.46 15.26 -1.12
N SER A 172 -2.91 14.80 -2.28
CA SER A 172 -3.59 15.66 -3.26
C SER A 172 -4.93 16.17 -2.73
N ILE A 173 -5.72 15.30 -2.09
CA ILE A 173 -7.00 15.65 -1.47
C ILE A 173 -6.78 16.60 -0.29
N ARG A 174 -5.77 16.38 0.55
CA ARG A 174 -5.44 17.28 1.67
C ARG A 174 -5.16 18.72 1.20
N LYS A 175 -4.50 18.90 0.05
CA LYS A 175 -4.23 20.23 -0.53
C LYS A 175 -5.50 20.98 -0.95
N LEU A 176 -6.63 20.29 -1.09
CA LEU A 176 -7.92 20.89 -1.42
C LEU A 176 -8.68 21.39 -0.18
N GLU A 177 -8.20 21.10 1.04
CA GLU A 177 -8.83 21.54 2.28
C GLU A 177 -8.91 23.08 2.34
N ARG A 178 -10.06 23.59 2.77
CA ARG A 178 -10.33 25.03 2.88
C ARG A 178 -10.80 25.37 4.31
N PRO A 179 -10.72 26.63 4.77
CA PRO A 179 -11.25 27.01 6.08
C PRO A 179 -12.72 26.64 6.29
N GLU A 180 -13.51 26.67 5.22
CA GLU A 180 -14.95 26.36 5.22
C GLU A 180 -15.25 24.86 5.24
N VAL A 181 -14.30 24.03 4.78
CA VAL A 181 -14.45 22.57 4.67
C VAL A 181 -13.20 21.85 5.17
N LYS A 182 -13.35 21.20 6.33
CA LYS A 182 -12.34 20.34 6.93
C LYS A 182 -12.45 18.92 6.38
N LEU A 183 -11.32 18.33 6.02
CA LEU A 183 -11.26 16.96 5.54
C LEU A 183 -10.81 16.04 6.68
N SER A 184 -11.56 14.96 6.90
CA SER A 184 -11.29 13.97 7.95
C SER A 184 -11.23 12.57 7.32
N PHE A 185 -10.04 11.97 7.34
CA PHE A 185 -9.82 10.63 6.79
C PHE A 185 -10.10 9.58 7.88
N VAL A 186 -11.30 9.02 7.87
CA VAL A 186 -11.76 8.02 8.84
C VAL A 186 -10.99 6.71 8.66
N HIS A 187 -10.78 6.30 7.41
CA HIS A 187 -10.02 5.11 7.08
C HIS A 187 -9.29 5.27 5.75
N ARG A 188 -8.10 4.71 5.65
CA ARG A 188 -7.26 4.69 4.45
C ARG A 188 -6.62 3.32 4.38
N ALA A 189 -6.89 2.56 3.34
CA ALA A 189 -6.35 1.22 3.19
C ALA A 189 -6.22 0.79 1.74
N VAL A 190 -5.33 -0.16 1.50
CA VAL A 190 -5.14 -0.78 0.18
C VAL A 190 -6.11 -1.95 0.01
N GLY A 191 -6.48 -2.24 -1.24
CA GLY A 191 -7.36 -3.35 -1.62
C GLY A 191 -8.82 -2.94 -1.85
N GLY A 192 -9.64 -3.92 -2.25
CA GLY A 192 -11.06 -3.74 -2.58
C GLY A 192 -11.89 -3.13 -1.44
N ILE A 193 -13.03 -2.53 -1.79
CA ILE A 193 -14.00 -1.98 -0.83
C ILE A 193 -14.84 -3.13 -0.27
N THR A 194 -14.82 -3.28 1.06
CA THR A 194 -15.42 -4.38 1.81
C THR A 194 -16.67 -3.96 2.57
N GLN A 195 -17.43 -4.93 3.10
CA GLN A 195 -18.57 -4.66 3.99
C GLN A 195 -18.18 -3.81 5.21
N TYR A 196 -17.00 -4.06 5.80
CA TYR A 196 -16.51 -3.30 6.95
C TYR A 196 -16.34 -1.81 6.63
N ASP A 197 -15.82 -1.50 5.44
CA ASP A 197 -15.65 -0.11 4.99
C ASP A 197 -17.01 0.60 4.89
N VAL A 198 -18.05 -0.10 4.43
CA VAL A 198 -19.41 0.44 4.32
C VAL A 198 -20.07 0.63 5.68
N GLU A 199 -19.92 -0.32 6.60
CA GLU A 199 -20.42 -0.17 7.97
C GLU A 199 -19.75 1.01 8.68
N LEU A 200 -18.44 1.16 8.52
CA LEU A 200 -17.68 2.28 9.08
C LEU A 200 -18.13 3.60 8.46
N ALA A 201 -18.36 3.64 7.14
CA ALA A 201 -18.88 4.80 6.45
C ALA A 201 -20.28 5.20 6.94
N ALA A 202 -21.18 4.23 7.14
CA ALA A 202 -22.51 4.48 7.68
C ALA A 202 -22.46 5.05 9.11
N ALA A 203 -21.60 4.49 9.97
CA ALA A 203 -21.46 4.92 11.36
C ALA A 203 -20.82 6.32 11.51
N SER A 204 -19.91 6.68 10.60
CA SER A 204 -19.17 7.95 10.63
C SER A 204 -19.72 9.00 9.66
N ASN A 205 -20.74 8.66 8.88
CA ASN A 205 -21.27 9.44 7.77
C ASN A 205 -20.17 9.86 6.77
N ALA A 206 -19.31 8.90 6.41
CA ALA A 206 -18.20 9.11 5.49
C ALA A 206 -18.58 8.75 4.04
N THR A 207 -17.97 9.43 3.08
CA THR A 207 -18.00 9.04 1.66
C THR A 207 -16.84 8.09 1.38
N ILE A 208 -17.10 7.00 0.66
CA ILE A 208 -16.07 6.05 0.24
C ILE A 208 -15.57 6.43 -1.16
N ILE A 209 -14.27 6.60 -1.31
CA ILE A 209 -13.62 6.82 -2.60
C ILE A 209 -12.65 5.66 -2.87
N GLY A 210 -12.87 4.96 -3.97
CA GLY A 210 -12.00 3.90 -4.47
C GLY A 210 -11.23 4.33 -5.72
N PHE A 211 -9.93 4.08 -5.77
CA PHE A 211 -9.09 4.24 -6.97
C PHE A 211 -8.58 2.89 -7.44
N ASP A 212 -8.87 2.53 -8.69
CA ASP A 212 -8.58 1.22 -9.30
C ASP A 212 -9.09 0.02 -8.49
N VAL A 213 -10.07 0.26 -7.60
CA VAL A 213 -10.69 -0.76 -6.76
C VAL A 213 -12.20 -0.77 -6.93
N ARG A 214 -12.77 -1.97 -6.85
CA ARG A 214 -14.21 -2.18 -6.97
C ARG A 214 -14.79 -2.68 -5.64
N PRO A 215 -16.02 -2.27 -5.30
CA PRO A 215 -16.72 -2.86 -4.16
C PRO A 215 -17.14 -4.29 -4.46
N ASP A 216 -16.99 -5.15 -3.45
CA ASP A 216 -17.54 -6.50 -3.50
C ASP A 216 -19.08 -6.49 -3.55
N ARG A 217 -19.70 -7.63 -3.87
CA ARG A 217 -21.16 -7.71 -4.04
C ARG A 217 -21.90 -7.31 -2.76
N ARG A 218 -21.42 -7.77 -1.59
CA ARG A 218 -22.06 -7.49 -0.30
C ARG A 218 -21.89 -6.02 0.07
N ALA A 219 -20.72 -5.43 -0.17
CA ALA A 219 -20.47 -4.01 0.06
C ALA A 219 -21.42 -3.13 -0.77
N ARG A 220 -21.65 -3.46 -2.05
CA ARG A 220 -22.60 -2.71 -2.90
C ARG A 220 -24.04 -2.81 -2.41
N GLU A 221 -24.48 -4.01 -2.01
CA GLU A 221 -25.82 -4.22 -1.44
C GLU A 221 -26.01 -3.43 -0.14
N LEU A 222 -25.01 -3.50 0.75
CA LEU A 222 -25.03 -2.82 2.06
C LEU A 222 -25.00 -1.29 1.91
N ALA A 223 -24.24 -0.78 0.94
CA ALA A 223 -24.14 0.66 0.69
C ALA A 223 -25.48 1.22 0.21
N SER A 224 -26.19 0.48 -0.63
CA SER A 224 -27.54 0.83 -1.07
C SER A 224 -28.54 0.85 0.10
N ALA A 225 -28.43 -0.12 1.01
CA ALA A 225 -29.31 -0.23 2.18
C ALA A 225 -29.08 0.90 3.21
N HIS A 226 -27.83 1.28 3.45
CA HIS A 226 -27.46 2.33 4.41
C HIS A 226 -27.35 3.72 3.80
N ASN A 227 -27.64 3.88 2.51
CA ASN A 227 -27.50 5.13 1.76
C ASN A 227 -26.09 5.75 1.92
N VAL A 228 -25.08 4.90 1.78
CA VAL A 228 -23.65 5.25 1.80
C VAL A 228 -23.19 5.50 0.37
N GLU A 229 -22.55 6.64 0.14
CA GLU A 229 -22.03 7.00 -1.17
C GLU A 229 -20.67 6.33 -1.43
N ILE A 230 -20.58 5.61 -2.55
CA ILE A 230 -19.34 5.00 -3.05
C ILE A 230 -19.03 5.60 -4.42
N ARG A 231 -17.85 6.21 -4.56
CA ARG A 231 -17.32 6.66 -5.85
C ARG A 231 -16.07 5.89 -6.20
N THR A 232 -16.05 5.30 -7.39
CA THR A 232 -14.88 4.59 -7.92
C THR A 232 -14.30 5.34 -9.10
N TYR A 233 -12.98 5.47 -9.14
CA TYR A 233 -12.21 6.13 -10.17
C TYR A 233 -11.13 5.18 -10.71
N GLU A 234 -10.68 5.48 -11.92
CA GLU A 234 -9.52 4.90 -12.61
C GLU A 234 -8.42 5.96 -12.66
#